data_AF-A0A7R9ZSY8-F1
#
_entry.id   AF-A0A7R9ZSY8-F1
#
_cell.length_a   1.000
_cell.length_b   1.000
_cell.length_c   1.000
_cell.angle_alpha   90.00
_cell.angle_beta   90.00
_cell.angle_gamma   90.00
#
_symmetry.space_group_name_H-M   'P 1'
#
loop_
_entity.id
_entity.type
_entity.pdbx_description
1 polymer ?
#
loop_
_entity_poly.entity_id
_entity_poly.type
_entity_poly.pdbx_seq_one_letter_code
_entity_poly.pdbx_strand_id
1 'polypeptide(L)'
;SAYASFKQGTKRIPDETAGAGWFHMQPASQADDETLKTDLAIIRNRTYLDPKRFYKSADMSSKYVQRGTVIEGSGEYYSARMAKKQRRANLAEEMLADDTATGYAKRKFKKMQQEQDAAALRRKQSNRRRKGGKRGFA
;
A
#
# COMPACT_ATOMS: atom_id res chain seq x y z
N SER A 1 -2.24 56.45 19.45
CA SER A 1 -1.60 55.21 18.94
C SER A 1 -2.70 54.18 18.77
N ALA A 2 -3.15 53.94 17.53
CA ALA A 2 -4.27 53.05 17.23
C ALA A 2 -3.72 51.65 16.89
N TYR A 3 -3.90 50.69 17.79
CA TYR A 3 -3.50 49.31 17.54
C TYR A 3 -4.50 48.64 16.61
N ALA A 4 -4.05 48.21 15.43
CA ALA A 4 -4.85 47.45 14.48
C ALA A 4 -5.27 46.11 15.11
N SER A 5 -6.57 45.90 15.29
CA SER A 5 -7.13 44.62 15.73
C SER A 5 -7.18 43.66 14.54
N PHE A 6 -6.25 42.71 14.51
CA PHE A 6 -6.24 41.64 13.51
C PHE A 6 -7.46 40.74 13.76
N LYS A 7 -8.51 40.86 12.95
CA LYS A 7 -9.65 39.93 12.99
C LYS A 7 -9.15 38.53 12.62
N GLN A 8 -9.00 37.65 13.60
CA GLN A 8 -8.83 36.23 13.34
C GLN A 8 -10.07 35.74 12.59
N GLY A 9 -9.90 35.41 11.31
CA GLY A 9 -10.95 34.77 10.51
C GLY A 9 -11.41 33.49 11.20
N THR A 10 -12.72 33.27 11.25
CA THR A 10 -13.30 32.02 11.75
C THR A 10 -12.70 30.85 10.98
N LYS A 11 -12.08 29.90 11.69
CA LYS A 11 -11.59 28.66 11.08
C LYS A 11 -12.79 27.96 10.45
N ARG A 12 -12.76 27.73 9.14
CA ARG A 12 -13.82 26.99 8.44
C ARG A 12 -13.92 25.59 9.07
N ILE A 13 -15.14 25.19 9.40
CA ILE A 13 -15.42 23.82 9.84
C ILE A 13 -14.99 22.89 8.69
N PRO A 14 -14.22 21.83 8.94
CA PRO A 14 -13.82 20.90 7.89
C PRO A 14 -15.07 20.31 7.22
N ASP A 15 -15.16 20.41 5.90
CA ASP A 15 -16.27 19.82 5.16
C ASP A 15 -16.28 18.30 5.39
N GLU A 16 -17.47 17.76 5.71
CA GLU A 16 -17.68 16.32 5.89
C GLU A 16 -17.38 15.55 4.59
N THR A 17 -17.58 16.22 3.45
CA THR A 17 -17.36 15.71 2.09
C THR A 17 -16.14 16.36 1.45
N ALA A 18 -15.71 15.88 0.29
CA ALA A 18 -14.64 16.50 -0.49
C ALA A 18 -15.02 17.87 -1.12
N GLY A 19 -16.23 18.37 -0.85
CA GLY A 19 -16.75 19.65 -1.35
C GLY A 19 -17.39 19.57 -2.73
N ALA A 20 -18.06 20.66 -3.14
CA ALA A 20 -18.81 20.72 -4.40
C ALA A 20 -17.92 20.61 -5.65
N GLY A 21 -16.68 21.10 -5.59
CA GLY A 21 -15.70 20.97 -6.67
C GLY A 21 -15.27 19.53 -6.94
N TRP A 22 -15.62 18.61 -6.05
CA TRP A 22 -15.41 17.17 -6.19
C TRP A 22 -16.70 16.40 -5.87
N PHE A 23 -17.83 16.90 -6.41
CA PHE A 23 -19.14 16.25 -6.40
C PHE A 23 -19.61 15.73 -5.02
N HIS A 24 -19.22 16.41 -3.94
CA HIS A 24 -19.55 16.01 -2.57
C HIS A 24 -19.15 14.57 -2.24
N MET A 25 -17.99 14.12 -2.74
CA MET A 25 -17.48 12.78 -2.48
C MET A 25 -17.39 12.51 -0.97
N GLN A 26 -18.07 11.45 -0.55
CA GLN A 26 -18.08 11.02 0.84
C GLN A 26 -16.72 10.39 1.21
N PRO A 27 -16.29 10.52 2.47
CA PRO A 27 -15.12 9.78 2.96
C PRO A 27 -15.40 8.28 2.88
N ALA A 28 -14.33 7.49 2.78
CA ALA A 28 -14.46 6.03 2.80
C ALA A 28 -15.13 5.59 4.11
N SER A 29 -16.13 4.70 4.02
CA SER A 29 -16.92 4.26 5.18
C SER A 29 -16.08 3.38 6.11
N GLN A 30 -16.34 3.45 7.42
CA GLN A 30 -15.72 2.57 8.43
C GLN A 30 -16.03 1.07 8.25
N ALA A 31 -17.05 0.71 7.47
CA ALA A 31 -17.38 -0.69 7.21
C ALA A 31 -16.46 -1.33 6.14
N ASP A 32 -15.86 -0.51 5.28
CA ASP A 32 -14.92 -0.95 4.23
C ASP A 32 -13.48 -1.08 4.73
N ASP A 33 -13.24 -0.79 6.01
CA ASP A 33 -11.94 -0.36 6.49
C ASP A 33 -10.84 -1.39 6.21
N GLU A 34 -11.03 -2.67 6.52
CA GLU A 34 -9.96 -3.67 6.37
C GLU A 34 -9.69 -4.10 4.91
N THR A 35 -10.73 -4.37 4.12
CA THR A 35 -10.53 -4.75 2.71
C THR A 35 -10.02 -3.57 1.89
N LEU A 36 -10.52 -2.36 2.16
CA LEU A 36 -10.06 -1.15 1.49
C LEU A 36 -8.65 -0.78 1.93
N LYS A 37 -8.30 -0.89 3.22
CA LYS A 37 -6.92 -0.71 3.70
C LYS A 37 -5.96 -1.68 3.00
N THR A 38 -6.37 -2.94 2.83
CA THR A 38 -5.56 -3.95 2.15
C THR A 38 -5.35 -3.56 0.69
N ASP A 39 -6.43 -3.21 -0.03
CA ASP A 39 -6.34 -2.76 -1.42
C ASP A 39 -5.46 -1.49 -1.56
N LEU A 40 -5.60 -0.52 -0.64
CA LEU A 40 -4.78 0.70 -0.60
C LEU A 40 -3.31 0.39 -0.30
N ALA A 41 -3.03 -0.57 0.58
CA ALA A 41 -1.67 -1.02 0.86
C ALA A 41 -1.05 -1.68 -0.38
N ILE A 42 -1.81 -2.47 -1.13
CA ILE A 42 -1.38 -3.07 -2.40
C ILE A 42 -1.06 -1.96 -3.41
N ILE A 43 -1.96 -0.98 -3.59
CA ILE A 43 -1.75 0.16 -4.51
C ILE A 43 -0.50 0.95 -4.14
N ARG A 44 -0.29 1.24 -2.85
CA ARG A 44 0.90 1.95 -2.37
C ARG A 44 2.18 1.18 -2.67
N ASN A 45 2.14 -0.15 -2.52
CA ASN A 45 3.28 -1.03 -2.73
C ASN A 45 3.36 -1.61 -4.14
N ARG A 46 2.60 -1.08 -5.11
CA ARG A 46 2.51 -1.59 -6.49
C ARG A 46 3.86 -1.78 -7.19
N THR A 47 4.85 -0.95 -6.85
CA THR A 47 6.23 -1.02 -7.36
C THR A 47 6.93 -2.35 -7.05
N TYR A 48 6.49 -3.06 -6.01
CA TYR A 48 7.11 -4.31 -5.57
C TYR A 48 6.37 -5.56 -6.04
N LEU A 49 5.21 -5.41 -6.70
CA LEU A 49 4.37 -6.53 -7.13
C LEU A 49 4.90 -7.16 -8.42
N ASP A 50 5.21 -6.34 -9.42
CA ASP A 50 5.73 -6.78 -10.72
C ASP A 50 7.14 -6.20 -10.95
N PRO A 51 8.19 -7.04 -11.07
CA PRO A 51 9.56 -6.58 -11.29
C PRO A 51 9.75 -5.86 -12.64
N LYS A 52 8.81 -5.97 -13.58
CA LYS A 52 8.88 -5.35 -14.92
C LYS A 52 8.14 -4.02 -15.00
N ARG A 53 7.37 -3.64 -13.97
CA ARG A 53 6.57 -2.41 -13.97
C ARG A 53 7.12 -1.43 -12.95
N PHE A 54 7.72 -0.36 -13.46
CA PHE A 54 8.17 0.76 -12.65
C PHE A 54 7.11 1.86 -12.65
N TYR A 55 6.62 2.19 -11.46
CA TYR A 55 5.66 3.27 -11.26
C TYR A 55 6.34 4.49 -10.66
N LYS A 56 5.74 5.66 -10.88
CA LYS A 56 6.06 6.85 -10.09
C LYS A 56 5.79 6.57 -8.61
N SER A 57 6.58 7.20 -7.74
CA SER A 57 6.44 7.11 -6.28
C SER A 57 4.99 7.30 -5.85
N ALA A 58 4.56 6.50 -4.89
CA ALA A 58 3.20 6.59 -4.36
C ALA A 58 2.99 7.92 -3.64
N ASP A 59 1.85 8.56 -3.91
CA ASP A 59 1.40 9.76 -3.21
C ASP A 59 0.94 9.45 -1.78
N MET A 60 0.73 10.49 -0.97
CA MET A 60 0.22 10.33 0.39
C MET A 60 -1.23 9.81 0.41
N SER A 61 -1.57 9.06 1.47
CA SER A 61 -2.93 8.52 1.66
C SER A 61 -3.96 9.65 1.76
N SER A 62 -4.99 9.58 0.93
CA SER A 62 -6.08 10.55 0.91
C SER A 62 -7.24 10.12 1.83
N LYS A 63 -7.93 11.10 2.44
CA LYS A 63 -9.10 10.88 3.30
C LYS A 63 -10.34 10.42 2.53
N TYR A 64 -10.48 10.88 1.29
CA TYR A 64 -11.64 10.61 0.45
C TYR A 64 -11.23 9.61 -0.64
N VAL A 65 -11.81 8.41 -0.61
CA VAL A 65 -11.51 7.31 -1.53
C VAL A 65 -12.81 6.59 -1.86
N GLN A 66 -12.96 6.17 -3.11
CA GLN A 66 -14.05 5.31 -3.57
C GLN A 66 -13.49 4.10 -4.31
N ARG A 67 -14.14 2.95 -4.14
CA ARG A 67 -13.84 1.73 -4.88
C ARG A 67 -14.89 1.56 -5.98
N GLY A 68 -14.43 1.37 -7.21
CA GLY A 68 -15.29 1.16 -8.38
C GLY A 68 -14.83 -0.05 -9.18
N THR A 69 -15.72 -0.54 -10.06
CA THR A 69 -15.40 -1.60 -11.03
C THR A 69 -15.34 -0.99 -12.42
N VAL A 70 -14.35 -1.39 -13.22
CA VAL A 70 -14.23 -0.93 -14.61
C VAL A 70 -15.36 -1.52 -15.45
N ILE A 71 -16.10 -0.66 -16.15
CA ILE A 71 -17.11 -1.06 -17.15
C ILE A 71 -16.40 -1.11 -18.50
N GLU A 72 -16.30 -2.31 -19.07
CA GLU A 72 -15.61 -2.55 -20.34
C GLU A 72 -16.37 -1.89 -21.52
N GLY A 73 -15.63 -1.39 -22.50
CA GLY A 73 -16.20 -0.77 -23.70
C GLY A 73 -16.99 -1.76 -24.57
N SER A 74 -17.94 -1.25 -25.34
CA SER A 74 -18.80 -2.10 -26.18
C SER A 74 -18.06 -2.80 -27.33
N GLY A 75 -16.94 -2.27 -27.80
CA GLY A 75 -16.18 -2.83 -28.93
C GLY A 75 -15.03 -3.79 -28.57
N GLU A 76 -14.67 -3.90 -27.29
CA GLU A 76 -13.48 -4.66 -26.84
C GLU A 76 -13.90 -6.01 -26.25
N TYR A 77 -14.06 -7.02 -27.11
CA TYR A 77 -14.61 -8.32 -26.70
C TYR A 77 -13.55 -9.35 -26.25
N TYR A 78 -12.37 -9.34 -26.86
CA TYR A 78 -11.41 -10.46 -26.77
C TYR A 78 -10.14 -10.15 -25.98
N SER A 79 -9.72 -8.89 -25.92
CA SER A 79 -8.44 -8.46 -25.35
C SER A 79 -8.58 -7.85 -23.96
N ALA A 80 -9.47 -6.87 -23.81
CA ALA A 80 -9.60 -6.08 -22.58
C ALA A 80 -10.66 -6.60 -21.60
N ARG A 81 -11.54 -7.51 -22.04
CA ARG A 81 -12.65 -8.04 -21.24
C ARG A 81 -12.23 -9.23 -20.40
N MET A 82 -12.54 -9.19 -19.12
CA MET A 82 -12.32 -10.33 -18.22
C MET A 82 -13.51 -11.29 -18.24
N ALA A 83 -13.22 -12.59 -18.28
CA ALA A 83 -14.25 -13.60 -18.15
C ALA A 83 -14.91 -13.55 -16.76
N LYS A 84 -16.18 -13.95 -16.65
CA LYS A 84 -16.94 -13.94 -15.38
C LYS A 84 -16.21 -14.66 -14.22
N LYS A 85 -15.45 -15.71 -14.53
CA LYS A 85 -14.69 -16.50 -13.54
C LYS A 85 -13.45 -15.78 -13.00
N GLN A 86 -12.89 -14.85 -13.77
CA GLN A 86 -11.70 -14.08 -13.40
C GLN A 86 -12.07 -12.82 -12.60
N ARG A 87 -13.32 -12.35 -12.69
CA ARG A 87 -13.82 -11.21 -11.92
C ARG A 87 -13.89 -11.54 -10.43
N ARG A 88 -13.29 -10.68 -9.61
CA ARG A 88 -13.24 -10.80 -8.14
C ARG A 88 -13.89 -9.59 -7.48
N ALA A 89 -14.12 -9.67 -6.17
CA ALA A 89 -14.79 -8.61 -5.42
C ALA A 89 -13.86 -7.43 -5.09
N ASN A 90 -12.56 -7.69 -4.94
CA ASN A 90 -11.55 -6.69 -4.56
C ASN A 90 -10.21 -6.97 -5.24
N LEU A 91 -9.30 -5.98 -5.13
CA LEU A 91 -7.98 -6.04 -5.77
C LEU A 91 -7.10 -7.13 -5.13
N ALA A 92 -7.19 -7.30 -3.81
CA ALA A 92 -6.44 -8.34 -3.09
C ALA A 92 -6.76 -9.76 -3.60
N GLU A 93 -8.03 -10.09 -3.80
CA GLU A 93 -8.49 -11.37 -4.35
C GLU A 93 -8.01 -11.58 -5.78
N GLU A 94 -8.00 -10.52 -6.60
CA GLU A 94 -7.48 -10.58 -7.95
C GLU A 94 -5.98 -10.91 -7.95
N MET A 95 -5.21 -10.25 -7.09
CA MET A 95 -3.77 -10.52 -6.94
C MET A 95 -3.48 -11.93 -6.41
N LEU A 96 -4.32 -12.45 -5.51
CA LEU A 96 -4.19 -13.82 -4.99
C LEU A 96 -4.54 -14.88 -6.04
N ALA A 97 -5.42 -14.54 -6.99
CA ALA A 97 -5.78 -15.43 -8.10
C ALA A 97 -4.74 -15.44 -9.23
N ASP A 98 -3.79 -14.49 -9.24
CA ASP A 98 -2.70 -14.44 -10.22
C ASP A 98 -1.51 -15.31 -9.76
N ASP A 99 -1.33 -16.44 -10.43
CA ASP A 99 -0.24 -17.39 -10.19
C ASP A 99 1.16 -16.76 -10.40
N THR A 100 1.28 -15.79 -11.30
CA THR A 100 2.57 -15.17 -11.61
C THR A 100 3.00 -14.21 -10.50
N ALA A 101 2.06 -13.39 -10.01
CA ALA A 101 2.26 -12.48 -8.90
C ALA A 101 2.53 -13.25 -7.59
N THR A 102 1.71 -14.25 -7.29
CA THR A 102 1.88 -15.08 -6.08
C THR A 102 3.18 -15.87 -6.10
N GLY A 103 3.56 -16.45 -7.25
CA GLY A 103 4.82 -17.15 -7.43
C GLY A 103 6.04 -16.24 -7.23
N TYR A 104 5.99 -15.02 -7.77
CA TYR A 104 7.03 -14.01 -7.56
C TYR A 104 7.14 -13.60 -6.09
N ALA A 105 6.01 -13.26 -5.46
CA ALA A 105 5.94 -12.84 -4.07
C ALA A 105 6.49 -13.94 -3.13
N LYS A 106 6.07 -15.19 -3.31
CA LYS A 106 6.55 -16.35 -2.53
C LYS A 106 8.05 -16.55 -2.67
N ARG A 107 8.57 -16.48 -3.90
CA ARG A 107 10.01 -16.62 -4.18
C ARG A 107 10.82 -15.52 -3.50
N LYS A 108 10.40 -14.27 -3.63
CA LYS A 108 11.07 -13.11 -3.01
C LYS A 108 11.01 -13.17 -1.49
N PHE A 109 9.86 -13.52 -0.94
CA PHE A 109 9.67 -13.67 0.50
C PHE A 109 10.63 -14.72 1.08
N LYS A 110 10.70 -15.91 0.48
CA LYS A 110 11.63 -16.96 0.91
C LYS A 110 13.09 -16.51 0.87
N LYS A 111 13.49 -15.80 -0.20
CA LYS A 111 14.83 -15.24 -0.33
C LYS A 111 15.13 -14.25 0.80
N MET A 112 14.22 -13.31 1.07
CA MET A 112 14.38 -12.33 2.15
C MET A 112 14.47 -13.00 3.52
N GLN A 113 13.67 -14.03 3.79
CA GLN A 113 13.72 -14.78 5.04
C GLN A 113 15.09 -15.43 5.24
N GLN A 114 15.61 -16.11 4.20
CA GLN A 114 16.93 -16.74 4.24
C GLN A 114 18.05 -15.72 4.49
N GLU A 115 17.98 -14.56 3.86
CA GLU A 115 18.94 -13.47 4.07
C GLU A 115 18.88 -12.92 5.50
N GLN A 116 17.68 -12.73 6.05
CA GLN A 116 17.48 -12.30 7.43
C GLN A 116 18.03 -13.31 8.44
N ASP A 117 17.73 -14.60 8.24
CA ASP A 117 18.22 -15.68 9.11
C ASP A 117 19.75 -15.77 9.07
N ALA A 118 20.34 -15.70 7.87
CA ALA A 118 21.79 -15.67 7.71
C ALA A 118 22.42 -14.46 8.38
N ALA A 119 21.82 -13.27 8.26
CA ALA A 119 22.27 -12.06 8.93
C ALA A 119 22.19 -12.19 10.47
N ALA A 120 21.12 -12.79 10.99
CA ALA A 120 20.95 -13.06 12.42
C ALA A 120 22.02 -14.03 12.94
N LEU A 121 22.34 -15.09 12.20
CA LEU A 121 23.41 -16.03 12.54
C LEU A 121 24.78 -15.35 12.57
N ARG A 122 25.10 -14.54 11.55
CA ARG A 122 26.34 -13.75 11.49
C ARG A 122 26.47 -12.81 12.68
N ARG A 123 25.38 -12.14 13.07
CA ARG A 123 25.35 -11.26 14.25
C ARG A 123 25.61 -12.02 15.54
N LYS A 124 25.00 -13.20 15.72
CA LYS A 124 25.24 -14.08 16.89
C LYS A 124 26.70 -14.54 16.97
N GLN A 125 27.29 -14.94 15.85
CA GLN A 125 28.70 -15.37 15.80
C GLN A 125 29.66 -14.21 16.13
N SER A 126 29.44 -13.01 15.58
CA SER A 126 30.23 -11.82 15.89
C SER A 126 30.19 -11.47 17.39
N ASN A 127 29.00 -11.49 18.00
CA ASN A 127 28.83 -11.22 19.43
C ASN A 127 29.53 -12.27 20.32
N ARG A 128 29.51 -13.55 19.93
CA ARG A 128 30.28 -14.61 20.62
C ARG A 128 31.78 -14.36 20.56
N ARG A 129 32.33 -14.01 19.39
CA ARG A 129 33.77 -13.69 19.22
C ARG A 129 34.19 -12.50 20.09
N ARG A 130 33.37 -11.44 20.12
CA ARG A 130 33.60 -10.26 20.98
C ARG A 130 33.58 -10.57 22.47
N LYS A 131 32.71 -11.49 22.92
CA LYS A 131 32.62 -11.91 24.33
C LYS A 131 33.78 -12.84 24.73
N GLY A 132 34.24 -13.70 23.82
CA GLY A 132 35.40 -14.58 24.02
C GLY A 132 36.72 -13.82 24.16
N GLY A 133 36.94 -12.77 23.35
CA GLY A 133 38.16 -11.94 23.40
C GLY A 133 38.32 -11.10 24.67
N LYS A 134 37.25 -10.85 25.44
CA LYS A 134 37.31 -10.12 26.72
C LYS A 134 37.70 -10.98 27.92
N ARG A 135 37.83 -12.30 27.77
CA ARG A 135 38.16 -13.23 28.87
C ARG A 135 39.63 -13.70 28.85
N GLY A 136 40.48 -13.12 27.98
CA GLY A 136 41.86 -13.55 27.76
C GLY A 136 42.95 -12.52 28.09
N PHE A 137 42.61 -11.41 28.76
CA PHE A 137 43.57 -10.45 29.30
C PHE A 137 43.18 -10.13 30.75
N ALA A 138 43.58 -11.02 31.66
CA ALA A 138 43.72 -10.80 33.09
C ALA A 138 44.62 -11.92 33.64
#